data_AF-A0AB72Z7Z3-F1
#
_entry.id   AF-A0AB72Z7Z3-F1
#
_cell.length_a   1.000
_cell.length_b   1.000
_cell.length_c   1.000
_cell.angle_alpha   90.00
_cell.angle_beta   90.00
_cell.angle_gamma   90.00
#
_symmetry.space_group_name_H-M   'P 1'
#
loop_
_entity.id
_entity.type
_entity.pdbx_description
1 polymer ?
#
loop_
_entity_poly.entity_id
_entity_poly.type
_entity_poly.pdbx_seq_one_letter_code
_entity_poly.pdbx_strand_id
1 'polypeptide(L)'
;MKMIEDNNLYHFTSADTAVNFILKNETLKFSSFKYVNDPKESKSWPFKFYGHYIENKDKFKPNFFHESNNFIKDHWLVLCMTRATKEIAYDMKMWDSYGQKHKGICLVFDHKKLSKVLNSQTNNFLFEKEIHYTNINNTESIFNLYSVNGYFYIFTGINFPFIINYLKSMYNPFLLSNISNPFMLQLEHYLHIGKESYLKWHSIHFNKNLFFNKSLSWKDEKEYRYILYSNNSAENQFLTYKDSLIEVILGNDISIADRKKIKEVLKNKNIKISQLIYNNWHGSLFDITNSEENDNSVIDISTSFRVDVPQRFLFTSTNTKNGVEFLFFDWETGDVSVLPLEE
;
A
#
# COMPACT_ATOMS: atom_id res chain seq x y z
N MET A 1 -27.28 0.47 17.35
CA MET A 1 -26.52 1.40 16.48
C MET A 1 -25.29 0.64 15.99
N LYS A 2 -25.28 0.15 14.74
CA LYS A 2 -24.08 -0.51 14.19
C LYS A 2 -22.98 0.54 14.13
N MET A 3 -21.92 0.38 14.93
CA MET A 3 -20.72 1.17 14.75
C MET A 3 -20.28 0.99 13.30
N ILE A 4 -20.17 2.10 12.59
CA ILE A 4 -19.59 2.13 11.25
C ILE A 4 -18.18 1.60 11.44
N GLU A 5 -17.87 0.42 10.88
CA GLU A 5 -16.48 -0.01 10.74
C GLU A 5 -15.77 1.09 9.96
N ASP A 6 -14.95 1.89 10.63
CA ASP A 6 -14.14 2.94 10.02
C ASP A 6 -13.21 2.27 9.02
N ASN A 7 -13.59 2.32 7.75
CA ASN A 7 -12.92 1.64 6.65
C ASN A 7 -12.17 2.68 5.81
N ASN A 8 -11.41 3.53 6.51
CA ASN A 8 -10.64 4.62 5.93
C ASN A 8 -9.36 4.10 5.27
N LEU A 9 -8.75 4.95 4.45
CA LEU A 9 -7.46 4.68 3.82
C LEU A 9 -6.36 5.52 4.44
N TYR A 10 -5.25 4.88 4.76
CA TYR A 10 -4.13 5.47 5.48
C TYR A 10 -2.92 5.50 4.55
N HIS A 11 -2.27 6.66 4.44
CA HIS A 11 -1.07 6.83 3.64
C HIS A 11 0.05 7.43 4.49
N PHE A 12 1.02 6.59 4.83
CA PHE A 12 2.20 6.95 5.59
C PHE A 12 3.26 7.53 4.66
N THR A 13 3.88 8.64 5.07
CA THR A 13 4.91 9.31 4.27
C THR A 13 5.80 10.20 5.15
N SER A 14 6.86 10.77 4.56
CA SER A 14 7.68 11.78 5.25
C SER A 14 6.94 13.11 5.37
N ALA A 15 7.24 13.86 6.44
CA ALA A 15 6.68 15.19 6.64
C ALA A 15 7.00 16.13 5.47
N ASP A 16 8.23 16.05 4.94
CA ASP A 16 8.65 16.81 3.76
C ASP A 16 7.83 16.49 2.51
N THR A 17 7.56 15.20 2.26
CA THR A 17 6.77 14.79 1.09
C THR A 17 5.34 15.31 1.21
N ALA A 18 4.77 15.19 2.40
CA ALA A 18 3.43 15.66 2.67
C ALA A 18 3.31 17.17 2.49
N VAL A 19 4.17 17.96 3.13
CA VAL A 19 4.11 19.43 3.08
C VAL A 19 4.39 19.94 1.67
N ASN A 20 5.47 19.49 1.03
CA ASN A 20 5.93 20.10 -0.21
C ASN A 20 5.18 19.62 -1.46
N PHE A 21 4.57 18.44 -1.42
CA PHE A 21 3.95 17.83 -2.59
C PHE A 21 2.46 17.48 -2.39
N ILE A 22 2.11 16.75 -1.33
CA ILE A 22 0.74 16.22 -1.20
C ILE A 22 -0.24 17.31 -0.72
N LEU A 23 0.04 17.94 0.42
CA LEU A 23 -0.83 18.94 1.04
C LEU A 23 -0.81 20.26 0.27
N LYS A 24 0.37 20.69 -0.19
CA LYS A 24 0.54 21.92 -0.98
C LYS A 24 -0.21 21.86 -2.32
N ASN A 25 -0.11 20.75 -3.03
CA ASN A 25 -0.72 20.63 -4.37
C ASN A 25 -2.10 19.97 -4.34
N GLU A 26 -2.52 19.43 -3.18
CA GLU A 26 -3.75 18.66 -3.00
C GLU A 26 -3.87 17.44 -3.92
N THR A 27 -2.74 16.80 -4.19
CA THR A 27 -2.64 15.66 -5.13
C THR A 27 -1.98 14.43 -4.53
N LEU A 28 -2.43 13.26 -4.96
CA LEU A 28 -1.77 11.98 -4.73
C LEU A 28 -1.00 11.55 -5.98
N LYS A 29 0.21 11.04 -5.76
CA LYS A 29 1.09 10.56 -6.82
C LYS A 29 0.81 9.10 -7.14
N PHE A 30 0.57 8.82 -8.41
CA PHE A 30 0.58 7.49 -9.00
C PHE A 30 1.93 7.28 -9.68
N SER A 31 2.66 6.25 -9.25
CA SER A 31 4.02 6.00 -9.72
C SER A 31 4.15 4.67 -10.44
N SER A 32 5.23 4.54 -11.24
CA SER A 32 5.56 3.27 -11.87
C SER A 32 5.86 2.17 -10.85
N PHE A 33 5.48 0.94 -11.16
CA PHE A 33 5.90 -0.27 -10.45
C PHE A 33 7.43 -0.41 -10.33
N LYS A 34 8.23 0.26 -11.16
CA LYS A 34 9.70 0.27 -11.02
C LYS A 34 10.19 0.76 -9.64
N TYR A 35 9.38 1.55 -8.94
CA TYR A 35 9.77 2.22 -7.71
C TYR A 35 9.11 1.64 -6.45
N VAL A 36 8.36 0.54 -6.55
CA VAL A 36 7.80 -0.11 -5.37
C VAL A 36 8.85 -0.96 -4.65
N ASN A 37 8.67 -1.10 -3.33
CA ASN A 37 9.64 -1.80 -2.48
C ASN A 37 9.68 -3.32 -2.72
N ASP A 38 8.57 -3.94 -3.15
CA ASP A 38 8.53 -5.39 -3.38
C ASP A 38 9.33 -5.76 -4.64
N PRO A 39 10.43 -6.54 -4.52
CA PRO A 39 11.22 -6.96 -5.66
C PRO A 39 10.45 -7.79 -6.69
N LYS A 40 9.41 -8.53 -6.28
CA LYS A 40 8.57 -9.30 -7.22
C LYS A 40 7.84 -8.39 -8.20
N GLU A 41 7.53 -7.18 -7.77
CA GLU A 41 6.77 -6.20 -8.55
C GLU A 41 7.70 -5.24 -9.30
N SER A 42 8.77 -4.77 -8.66
CA SER A 42 9.69 -3.80 -9.24
C SER A 42 10.70 -4.39 -10.21
N LYS A 43 11.13 -5.65 -10.01
CA LYS A 43 12.04 -6.38 -10.93
C LYS A 43 11.27 -7.12 -12.02
N SER A 44 11.97 -7.86 -12.89
CA SER A 44 11.37 -8.46 -14.08
C SER A 44 10.20 -9.39 -13.75
N TRP A 45 9.07 -9.19 -14.45
CA TRP A 45 7.93 -10.09 -14.37
C TRP A 45 8.18 -11.34 -15.23
N PRO A 46 7.75 -12.54 -14.79
CA PRO A 46 8.11 -13.82 -15.43
C PRO A 46 7.23 -14.11 -16.67
N PHE A 47 7.07 -13.13 -17.56
CA PHE A 47 6.30 -13.32 -18.79
C PHE A 47 6.90 -14.42 -19.66
N LYS A 48 6.02 -15.29 -20.17
CA LYS A 48 6.33 -16.36 -21.12
C LYS A 48 5.46 -16.19 -22.35
N PHE A 49 5.99 -16.48 -23.52
CA PHE A 49 5.20 -16.51 -24.76
C PHE A 49 4.83 -17.94 -25.11
N TYR A 50 3.61 -18.12 -25.61
CA TYR A 50 3.18 -19.34 -26.28
C TYR A 50 2.63 -18.99 -27.66
N GLY A 51 2.71 -19.94 -28.58
CA GLY A 51 2.15 -19.82 -29.92
C GLY A 51 1.65 -21.17 -30.43
N HIS A 52 0.76 -21.13 -31.39
CA HIS A 52 0.15 -22.32 -31.99
C HIS A 52 0.77 -22.68 -33.35
N TYR A 53 1.39 -21.71 -34.01
CA TYR A 53 1.87 -21.86 -35.37
C TYR A 53 3.40 -21.81 -35.39
N ILE A 54 4.03 -22.88 -35.87
CA ILE A 54 5.49 -23.00 -35.93
C ILE A 54 6.10 -21.96 -36.88
N GLU A 55 5.34 -21.52 -37.88
CA GLU A 55 5.72 -20.49 -38.86
C GLU A 55 5.91 -19.12 -38.19
N ASN A 56 5.34 -18.90 -37.00
CA ASN A 56 5.57 -17.67 -36.23
C ASN A 56 6.87 -17.70 -35.43
N LYS A 57 7.61 -18.82 -35.40
CA LYS A 57 8.90 -18.93 -34.71
C LYS A 57 9.88 -17.86 -35.20
N ASP A 58 9.96 -17.64 -36.51
CA ASP A 58 10.89 -16.67 -37.10
C ASP A 58 10.44 -15.21 -36.87
N LYS A 59 9.17 -15.01 -36.51
CA LYS A 59 8.61 -13.70 -36.14
C LYS A 59 8.84 -13.37 -34.66
N PHE A 60 9.13 -14.37 -33.83
CA PHE A 60 9.40 -14.17 -32.41
C PHE A 60 10.74 -13.46 -32.23
N LYS A 61 10.74 -12.35 -31.47
CA LYS A 61 11.96 -11.64 -31.11
C LYS A 61 12.19 -11.78 -29.60
N PRO A 62 13.39 -12.16 -29.13
CA PRO A 62 13.69 -12.25 -27.70
C PRO A 62 13.38 -10.97 -26.92
N ASN A 63 13.48 -9.80 -27.57
CA ASN A 63 13.18 -8.52 -26.93
C ASN A 63 11.71 -8.37 -26.48
N PHE A 64 10.77 -9.17 -27.00
CA PHE A 64 9.37 -9.12 -26.62
C PHE A 64 9.13 -9.32 -25.13
N PHE A 65 10.00 -10.08 -24.44
CA PHE A 65 9.95 -10.22 -22.98
C PHE A 65 10.19 -8.89 -22.27
N HIS A 66 11.28 -8.19 -22.63
CA HIS A 66 11.63 -6.90 -22.06
C HIS A 66 10.59 -5.84 -22.41
N GLU A 67 10.12 -5.82 -23.65
CA GLU A 67 9.08 -4.90 -24.10
C GLU A 67 7.79 -5.09 -23.31
N SER A 68 7.37 -6.35 -23.05
CA SER A 68 6.15 -6.64 -22.30
C SER A 68 6.26 -6.21 -20.83
N ASN A 69 7.39 -6.51 -20.18
CA ASN A 69 7.66 -6.07 -18.83
C ASN A 69 7.71 -4.53 -18.71
N ASN A 70 8.40 -3.86 -19.63
CA ASN A 70 8.55 -2.40 -19.59
C ASN A 70 7.22 -1.71 -19.87
N PHE A 71 6.46 -2.18 -20.85
CA PHE A 71 5.14 -1.62 -21.17
C PHE A 71 4.24 -1.59 -19.92
N ILE A 72 4.15 -2.70 -19.18
CA ILE A 72 3.29 -2.72 -18.00
C ILE A 72 3.75 -1.69 -16.96
N LYS A 73 5.05 -1.60 -16.71
CA LYS A 73 5.61 -0.70 -15.70
C LYS A 73 5.57 0.77 -16.12
N ASP A 74 5.57 1.05 -17.41
CA ASP A 74 5.59 2.40 -17.94
C ASP A 74 4.18 2.96 -18.15
N HIS A 75 3.18 2.09 -18.36
CA HIS A 75 1.80 2.50 -18.61
C HIS A 75 0.85 2.28 -17.44
N TRP A 76 1.13 1.34 -16.52
CA TRP A 76 0.31 1.13 -15.33
C TRP A 76 1.01 1.73 -14.11
N LEU A 77 0.32 2.67 -13.48
CA LEU A 77 0.79 3.40 -12.32
C LEU A 77 0.01 2.98 -11.09
N VAL A 78 0.68 2.96 -9.95
CA VAL A 78 0.14 2.50 -8.67
C VAL A 78 0.17 3.60 -7.63
N LEU A 79 -0.90 3.66 -6.84
CA LEU A 79 -0.96 4.34 -5.56
C LEU A 79 -1.29 3.29 -4.49
N CYS A 80 -0.42 3.18 -3.49
CA CYS A 80 -0.57 2.24 -2.38
C CYS A 80 -1.04 2.99 -1.12
N MET A 81 -2.04 2.43 -0.46
CA MET A 81 -2.57 2.88 0.82
C MET A 81 -2.79 1.67 1.72
N THR A 82 -3.05 1.89 3.00
CA THR A 82 -3.46 0.84 3.92
C THR A 82 -4.94 0.97 4.22
N ARG A 83 -5.69 -0.12 4.11
CA ARG A 83 -7.11 -0.16 4.50
C ARG A 83 -7.24 -0.86 5.84
N ALA A 84 -7.64 -0.12 6.87
CA ALA A 84 -7.73 -0.63 8.22
C ALA A 84 -8.65 0.23 9.09
N THR A 85 -8.88 -0.21 10.32
CA THR A 85 -9.40 0.66 11.38
C THR A 85 -8.33 1.67 11.80
N LYS A 86 -8.74 2.67 12.59
CA LYS A 86 -7.81 3.69 13.13
C LYS A 86 -6.66 3.13 13.96
N GLU A 87 -6.78 1.89 14.43
CA GLU A 87 -5.72 1.19 15.16
C GLU A 87 -4.41 1.03 14.37
N ILE A 88 -4.45 1.11 13.03
CA ILE A 88 -3.21 1.08 12.22
C ILE A 88 -2.26 2.23 12.55
N ALA A 89 -2.76 3.33 13.10
CA ALA A 89 -1.92 4.42 13.59
C ALA A 89 -0.99 3.98 14.74
N TYR A 90 -1.28 2.86 15.41
CA TYR A 90 -0.44 2.25 16.45
C TYR A 90 0.50 1.17 15.88
N ASP A 91 0.53 0.94 14.56
CA ASP A 91 1.46 -0.01 13.95
C ASP A 91 2.85 0.59 13.77
N MET A 92 3.78 0.21 14.66
CA MET A 92 5.13 0.75 14.68
C MET A 92 5.95 0.38 13.44
N LYS A 93 5.64 -0.76 12.79
CA LYS A 93 6.34 -1.14 11.55
C LYS A 93 5.96 -0.22 10.39
N MET A 94 4.71 0.23 10.34
CA MET A 94 4.26 1.19 9.32
C MET A 94 4.97 2.54 9.48
N TRP A 95 5.11 3.02 10.71
CA TRP A 95 5.86 4.24 11.00
C TRP A 95 7.36 4.12 10.73
N ASP A 96 7.97 2.98 11.02
CA ASP A 96 9.38 2.74 10.73
C ASP A 96 9.63 2.71 9.20
N SER A 97 8.83 1.93 8.49
CA SER A 97 9.01 1.66 7.05
C SER A 97 8.58 2.81 6.16
N TYR A 98 7.42 3.41 6.45
CA TYR A 98 6.76 4.39 5.58
C TYR A 98 6.60 5.76 6.23
N GLY A 99 6.53 5.83 7.55
CA GLY A 99 6.44 7.07 8.34
C GLY A 99 7.79 7.68 8.71
N GLN A 100 8.84 7.50 7.90
CA GLN A 100 10.17 8.08 8.08
C GLN A 100 10.76 7.83 9.48
N LYS A 101 10.78 6.58 9.95
CA LYS A 101 11.28 6.22 11.29
C LYS A 101 10.57 7.03 12.39
N HIS A 102 9.24 7.02 12.37
CA HIS A 102 8.36 7.70 13.34
C HIS A 102 8.36 9.25 13.28
N LYS A 103 9.13 9.87 12.38
CA LYS A 103 9.22 11.34 12.22
C LYS A 103 8.26 11.90 11.18
N GLY A 104 7.65 11.03 10.39
CA GLY A 104 6.76 11.38 9.29
C GLY A 104 5.33 11.60 9.74
N ILE A 105 4.40 11.39 8.83
CA ILE A 105 2.96 11.52 9.07
C ILE A 105 2.18 10.37 8.44
N CYS A 106 0.92 10.26 8.84
CA CYS A 106 -0.09 9.43 8.20
C CYS A 106 -1.29 10.29 7.79
N LEU A 107 -1.61 10.27 6.50
CA LEU A 107 -2.77 10.94 5.92
C LEU A 107 -3.95 9.96 5.91
N VAL A 108 -5.09 10.38 6.48
CA VAL A 108 -6.29 9.55 6.60
C VAL A 108 -7.36 10.06 5.66
N PHE A 109 -7.83 9.19 4.76
CA PHE A 109 -8.81 9.51 3.74
C PHE A 109 -10.11 8.74 3.94
N ASP A 110 -11.24 9.41 3.70
CA ASP A 110 -12.51 8.73 3.50
C ASP A 110 -12.43 7.93 2.19
N HIS A 111 -12.52 6.61 2.31
CA HIS A 111 -12.38 5.68 1.18
C HIS A 111 -13.38 6.00 0.07
N LYS A 112 -14.66 6.18 0.40
CA LYS A 112 -15.73 6.36 -0.60
C LYS A 112 -15.57 7.68 -1.34
N LYS A 113 -15.25 8.76 -0.61
CA LYS A 113 -15.00 10.07 -1.22
C LYS A 113 -13.78 10.03 -2.12
N LEU A 114 -12.68 9.45 -1.65
CA LEU A 114 -11.44 9.37 -2.41
C LEU A 114 -11.66 8.58 -3.71
N SER A 115 -12.23 7.37 -3.63
CA SER A 115 -12.52 6.55 -4.80
C SER A 115 -13.42 7.27 -5.80
N LYS A 116 -14.45 7.99 -5.35
CA LYS A 116 -15.31 8.78 -6.24
C LYS A 116 -14.53 9.89 -6.95
N VAL A 117 -13.73 10.64 -6.21
CA VAL A 117 -12.93 11.76 -6.74
C VAL A 117 -11.90 11.26 -7.76
N LEU A 118 -11.18 10.17 -7.46
CA LEU A 118 -10.19 9.59 -8.37
C LEU A 118 -10.83 9.00 -9.62
N ASN A 119 -11.94 8.24 -9.49
CA ASN A 119 -12.66 7.69 -10.65
C ASN A 119 -13.18 8.79 -11.59
N SER A 120 -13.65 9.92 -11.03
CA SER A 120 -14.14 11.05 -11.84
C SER A 120 -13.07 11.71 -12.72
N GLN A 121 -11.79 11.49 -12.42
CA GLN A 121 -10.65 12.07 -13.15
C GLN A 121 -10.06 11.12 -14.22
N THR A 122 -10.51 9.86 -14.28
CA THR A 122 -9.74 8.78 -14.94
C THR A 122 -10.47 8.06 -16.09
N ASN A 123 -11.61 8.56 -16.55
CA ASN A 123 -12.37 7.99 -17.69
C ASN A 123 -12.54 6.45 -17.63
N ASN A 124 -12.75 5.88 -16.44
CA ASN A 124 -12.90 4.44 -16.16
C ASN A 124 -11.64 3.57 -16.33
N PHE A 125 -10.44 4.17 -16.42
CA PHE A 125 -9.17 3.42 -16.44
C PHE A 125 -8.47 3.36 -15.08
N LEU A 126 -9.26 3.30 -14.01
CA LEU A 126 -8.80 3.16 -12.64
C LEU A 126 -9.37 1.85 -12.08
N PHE A 127 -8.48 0.96 -11.67
CA PHE A 127 -8.84 -0.22 -10.88
C PHE A 127 -8.49 0.02 -9.43
N GLU A 128 -9.36 -0.39 -8.51
CA GLU A 128 -9.10 -0.29 -7.08
C GLU A 128 -9.43 -1.59 -6.37
N LYS A 129 -8.55 -2.04 -5.47
CA LYS A 129 -8.79 -3.24 -4.69
C LYS A 129 -7.83 -3.39 -3.52
N GLU A 130 -8.30 -4.11 -2.52
CA GLU A 130 -7.46 -4.70 -1.48
C GLU A 130 -6.60 -5.82 -2.06
N ILE A 131 -5.36 -5.90 -1.57
CA ILE A 131 -4.39 -6.90 -1.99
C ILE A 131 -4.77 -8.28 -1.46
N HIS A 132 -4.71 -9.26 -2.36
CA HIS A 132 -4.82 -10.66 -2.00
C HIS A 132 -3.43 -11.23 -1.72
N TYR A 133 -3.17 -11.55 -0.46
CA TYR A 133 -1.89 -12.10 -0.03
C TYR A 133 -1.85 -13.61 -0.20
N THR A 134 -0.81 -14.10 -0.88
CA THR A 134 -0.68 -15.53 -1.18
C THR A 134 0.69 -16.07 -0.76
N ASN A 135 0.70 -17.34 -0.32
CA ASN A 135 1.93 -18.10 -0.11
C ASN A 135 2.48 -18.53 -1.47
N ILE A 136 3.15 -17.61 -2.17
CA ILE A 136 3.80 -17.88 -3.46
C ILE A 136 5.17 -18.52 -3.20
N ASN A 137 5.18 -19.67 -2.54
CA ASN A 137 6.36 -20.55 -2.47
C ASN A 137 6.13 -21.91 -3.17
N ASN A 138 4.91 -22.27 -3.61
CA ASN A 138 4.61 -23.65 -4.04
C ASN A 138 3.80 -23.77 -5.35
N THR A 139 4.15 -23.03 -6.40
CA THR A 139 3.74 -23.41 -7.78
C THR A 139 4.83 -23.13 -8.79
N GLU A 140 6.09 -23.38 -8.44
CA GLU A 140 6.93 -24.02 -9.45
C GLU A 140 6.46 -25.47 -9.50
N SER A 141 5.53 -25.78 -10.40
CA SER A 141 5.69 -27.04 -11.12
C SER A 141 7.04 -26.92 -11.83
N ILE A 142 8.11 -27.33 -11.14
CA ILE A 142 9.45 -27.40 -11.69
C ILE A 142 9.35 -28.39 -12.85
N PHE A 143 9.24 -27.87 -14.07
CA PHE A 143 9.45 -28.67 -15.26
C PHE A 143 10.96 -28.91 -15.32
N ASN A 144 11.42 -30.02 -14.76
CA ASN A 144 12.78 -30.46 -14.98
C ASN A 144 12.88 -30.92 -16.44
N LEU A 145 13.55 -30.11 -17.26
CA LEU A 145 13.95 -30.46 -18.62
C LEU A 145 15.27 -31.21 -18.54
N TYR A 146 15.24 -32.50 -18.86
CA TYR A 146 16.44 -33.31 -18.97
C TYR A 146 16.80 -33.48 -20.43
N SER A 147 18.08 -33.25 -20.77
CA SER A 147 18.63 -33.59 -22.07
C SER A 147 19.20 -35.00 -22.04
N VAL A 148 18.69 -35.90 -22.87
CA VAL A 148 19.32 -37.21 -23.13
C VAL A 148 19.59 -37.29 -24.63
N ASN A 149 20.86 -37.46 -25.00
CA ASN A 149 21.32 -37.51 -26.40
C ASN A 149 20.85 -36.33 -27.27
N GLY A 150 20.80 -35.12 -26.70
CA GLY A 150 20.39 -33.90 -27.40
C GLY A 150 18.88 -33.67 -27.51
N TYR A 151 18.05 -34.58 -26.98
CA TYR A 151 16.59 -34.43 -26.91
C TYR A 151 16.13 -34.06 -25.50
N PHE A 152 15.23 -33.08 -25.42
CA PHE A 152 14.68 -32.56 -24.18
C PHE A 152 13.35 -33.25 -23.84
N TYR A 153 13.26 -33.85 -22.65
CA TYR A 153 12.05 -34.51 -22.17
C TYR A 153 11.37 -33.67 -21.08
N ILE A 154 10.04 -33.58 -21.15
CA ILE A 154 9.18 -32.94 -20.14
C ILE A 154 8.35 -34.04 -19.46
N PHE A 155 8.56 -34.29 -18.17
CA PHE A 155 7.71 -35.20 -17.40
C PHE A 155 6.59 -34.41 -16.70
N THR A 156 5.34 -34.80 -16.92
CA THR A 156 4.18 -34.30 -16.16
C THR A 156 3.33 -35.46 -15.67
N GLY A 157 3.00 -35.48 -14.39
CA GLY A 157 1.92 -36.32 -13.86
C GLY A 157 0.56 -35.79 -14.33
N ILE A 158 0.09 -36.30 -15.49
CA ILE A 158 -1.28 -36.43 -16.03
C ILE A 158 -2.27 -35.24 -15.89
N ASN A 159 -2.81 -34.72 -17.01
CA ASN A 159 -4.24 -34.87 -17.36
C ASN A 159 -4.66 -34.36 -18.75
N PHE A 160 -5.79 -34.89 -19.20
CA PHE A 160 -6.42 -34.95 -20.54
C PHE A 160 -7.06 -33.68 -21.21
N PRO A 161 -6.99 -32.40 -20.75
CA PRO A 161 -7.76 -31.31 -21.40
C PRO A 161 -7.21 -30.79 -22.75
N PHE A 162 -6.03 -31.24 -23.19
CA PHE A 162 -5.31 -30.61 -24.32
C PHE A 162 -6.03 -30.77 -25.67
N ILE A 163 -6.71 -31.90 -25.88
CA ILE A 163 -7.31 -32.27 -27.17
C ILE A 163 -8.55 -31.41 -27.48
N ILE A 164 -9.35 -31.05 -26.48
CA ILE A 164 -10.57 -30.23 -26.69
C ILE A 164 -10.21 -28.77 -27.01
N ASN A 165 -9.17 -28.21 -26.38
CA ASN A 165 -8.72 -26.86 -26.69
C ASN A 165 -8.06 -26.76 -28.07
N TYR A 166 -7.37 -27.82 -28.51
CA TYR A 166 -6.77 -27.91 -29.85
C TYR A 166 -7.83 -27.90 -30.98
N LEU A 167 -8.97 -28.57 -30.77
CA LEU A 167 -10.06 -28.56 -31.75
C LEU A 167 -10.79 -27.19 -31.79
N LYS A 168 -10.87 -26.47 -30.67
CA LYS A 168 -11.41 -25.10 -30.63
C LYS A 168 -10.50 -24.07 -31.30
N SER A 169 -9.16 -24.23 -31.20
CA SER A 169 -8.20 -23.30 -31.84
C SER A 169 -8.22 -23.36 -33.36
N MET A 170 -8.71 -24.45 -33.96
CA MET A 170 -8.84 -24.59 -35.41
C MET A 170 -9.94 -23.71 -36.03
N TYR A 171 -10.96 -23.33 -35.26
CA TYR A 171 -12.11 -22.58 -35.79
C TYR A 171 -12.13 -21.10 -35.38
N ASN A 172 -11.42 -20.71 -34.31
CA ASN A 172 -11.20 -19.31 -33.96
C ASN A 172 -10.00 -19.16 -33.00
N PRO A 173 -8.84 -18.66 -33.47
CA PRO A 173 -7.65 -18.50 -32.62
C PRO A 173 -7.80 -17.44 -31.52
N PHE A 174 -8.88 -16.65 -31.54
CA PHE A 174 -9.23 -15.66 -30.52
C PHE A 174 -10.16 -16.20 -29.42
N LEU A 175 -10.66 -17.44 -29.52
CA LEU A 175 -11.52 -18.09 -28.51
C LEU A 175 -10.75 -18.86 -27.43
N LEU A 176 -9.44 -18.63 -27.28
CA LEU A 176 -8.63 -19.19 -26.20
C LEU A 176 -8.93 -18.47 -24.87
N SER A 177 -10.13 -18.69 -24.33
CA SER A 177 -10.57 -18.19 -23.03
C SER A 177 -9.98 -18.96 -21.84
N ASN A 178 -9.10 -19.95 -22.06
CA ASN A 178 -8.78 -20.96 -21.03
C ASN A 178 -7.32 -20.97 -20.56
N ILE A 179 -6.47 -20.04 -20.98
CA ILE A 179 -5.18 -19.86 -20.31
C ILE A 179 -5.40 -18.93 -19.13
N SER A 180 -5.49 -19.53 -17.94
CA SER A 180 -5.72 -18.83 -16.67
C SER A 180 -4.47 -18.14 -16.12
N ASN A 181 -3.30 -18.36 -16.72
CA ASN A 181 -2.05 -17.83 -16.20
C ASN A 181 -1.80 -16.40 -16.72
N PRO A 182 -1.77 -15.39 -15.84
CA PRO A 182 -1.60 -13.99 -16.21
C PRO A 182 -0.22 -13.66 -16.81
N PHE A 183 0.77 -14.54 -16.63
CA PHE A 183 2.14 -14.36 -17.17
C PHE A 183 2.36 -15.09 -18.50
N MET A 184 1.33 -15.71 -19.08
CA MET A 184 1.41 -16.33 -20.41
C MET A 184 0.84 -15.41 -21.48
N LEU A 185 1.66 -14.96 -22.42
CA LEU A 185 1.32 -14.07 -23.53
C LEU A 185 1.20 -14.87 -24.84
N GLN A 186 0.14 -14.63 -25.60
CA GLN A 186 -0.14 -15.29 -26.88
C GLN A 186 0.58 -14.55 -28.01
N LEU A 187 1.52 -15.22 -28.68
CA LEU A 187 2.35 -14.61 -29.72
C LEU A 187 1.51 -14.18 -30.93
N GLU A 188 0.59 -15.00 -31.41
CA GLU A 188 -0.26 -14.68 -32.57
C GLU A 188 -1.04 -13.40 -32.36
N HIS A 189 -1.68 -13.26 -31.19
CA HIS A 189 -2.51 -12.12 -30.87
C HIS A 189 -1.65 -10.87 -30.69
N TYR A 190 -0.51 -10.99 -29.99
CA TYR A 190 0.49 -9.93 -29.86
C TYR A 190 0.94 -9.40 -31.24
N LEU A 191 1.20 -10.29 -32.19
CA LEU A 191 1.60 -9.92 -33.56
C LEU A 191 0.43 -9.34 -34.38
N HIS A 192 -0.79 -9.85 -34.21
CA HIS A 192 -1.95 -9.47 -35.02
C HIS A 192 -2.49 -8.08 -34.69
N ILE A 193 -2.72 -7.77 -33.41
CA ILE A 193 -3.30 -6.46 -32.99
C ILE A 193 -2.23 -5.45 -32.57
N GLY A 194 -0.97 -5.87 -32.55
CA GLY A 194 0.16 -5.07 -32.12
C GLY A 194 0.37 -5.07 -30.60
N LYS A 195 1.63 -4.82 -30.22
CA LYS A 195 2.14 -4.83 -28.83
C LYS A 195 1.26 -4.07 -27.85
N GLU A 196 1.02 -2.78 -28.10
CA GLU A 196 0.41 -1.89 -27.11
C GLU A 196 -1.05 -2.26 -26.87
N SER A 197 -1.81 -2.47 -27.95
CA SER A 197 -3.20 -2.92 -27.92
C SER A 197 -3.32 -4.25 -27.17
N TYR A 198 -2.45 -5.22 -27.49
CA TYR A 198 -2.47 -6.53 -26.86
C TYR A 198 -2.12 -6.46 -25.38
N LEU A 199 -1.03 -5.80 -25.00
CA LEU A 199 -0.60 -5.72 -23.62
C LEU A 199 -1.57 -4.92 -22.75
N LYS A 200 -2.16 -3.84 -23.29
CA LYS A 200 -3.25 -3.12 -22.61
C LYS A 200 -4.44 -4.03 -22.36
N TRP A 201 -4.92 -4.73 -23.40
CA TRP A 201 -6.03 -5.68 -23.28
C TRP A 201 -5.72 -6.78 -22.25
N HIS A 202 -4.53 -7.38 -22.34
CA HIS A 202 -4.07 -8.44 -21.44
C HIS A 202 -4.02 -7.96 -19.99
N SER A 203 -3.45 -6.77 -19.74
CA SER A 203 -3.41 -6.17 -18.41
C SER A 203 -4.81 -5.87 -17.85
N ILE A 204 -5.75 -5.42 -18.69
CA ILE A 204 -7.15 -5.21 -18.29
C ILE A 204 -7.81 -6.55 -17.96
N HIS A 205 -7.61 -7.57 -18.78
CA HIS A 205 -8.21 -8.90 -18.58
C HIS A 205 -7.70 -9.56 -17.29
N PHE A 206 -6.38 -9.51 -17.06
CA PHE A 206 -5.71 -10.15 -15.92
C PHE A 206 -5.42 -9.20 -14.75
N ASN A 207 -6.07 -8.03 -14.68
CA ASN A 207 -5.75 -6.97 -13.70
C ASN A 207 -5.69 -7.50 -12.25
N LYS A 208 -6.65 -8.35 -11.87
CA LYS A 208 -6.75 -8.95 -10.53
C LYS A 208 -5.50 -9.73 -10.18
N ASN A 209 -5.00 -10.52 -11.13
CA ASN A 209 -3.87 -11.41 -10.91
C ASN A 209 -2.54 -10.65 -10.98
N LEU A 210 -2.41 -9.70 -11.90
CA LEU A 210 -1.18 -8.94 -12.13
C LEU A 210 -0.93 -7.87 -11.06
N PHE A 211 -1.95 -7.14 -10.65
CA PHE A 211 -1.76 -5.94 -9.83
C PHE A 211 -2.21 -6.09 -8.37
N PHE A 212 -3.04 -7.08 -8.07
CA PHE A 212 -3.68 -7.21 -6.75
C PHE A 212 -3.32 -8.51 -6.01
N ASN A 213 -2.16 -9.11 -6.33
CA ASN A 213 -1.60 -10.21 -5.56
C ASN A 213 -0.19 -9.86 -5.07
N LYS A 214 0.09 -10.18 -3.82
CA LYS A 214 1.39 -9.94 -3.19
C LYS A 214 1.79 -11.14 -2.32
N SER A 215 3.07 -11.25 -2.02
CA SER A 215 3.60 -12.28 -1.13
C SER A 215 3.05 -12.12 0.30
N LEU A 216 2.72 -13.24 0.96
CA LEU A 216 2.23 -13.24 2.36
C LEU A 216 3.19 -12.55 3.35
N SER A 217 4.48 -12.46 3.01
CA SER A 217 5.48 -11.72 3.79
C SER A 217 5.16 -10.23 3.98
N TRP A 218 4.33 -9.64 3.12
CA TRP A 218 3.93 -8.23 3.16
C TRP A 218 2.50 -8.02 3.69
N LYS A 219 1.87 -9.05 4.27
CA LYS A 219 0.47 -9.02 4.70
C LYS A 219 0.15 -7.93 5.75
N ASP A 220 1.13 -7.58 6.57
CA ASP A 220 0.96 -6.65 7.68
C ASP A 220 0.63 -5.23 7.17
N GLU A 221 0.96 -4.91 5.91
CA GLU A 221 0.68 -3.61 5.28
C GLU A 221 -0.81 -3.37 5.01
N LYS A 222 -1.63 -4.43 4.99
CA LYS A 222 -3.08 -4.40 4.66
C LYS A 222 -3.36 -3.51 3.44
N GLU A 223 -2.57 -3.75 2.39
CA GLU A 223 -2.41 -2.83 1.28
C GLU A 223 -3.68 -2.78 0.42
N TYR A 224 -4.09 -1.56 0.10
CA TYR A 224 -5.14 -1.21 -0.83
C TYR A 224 -4.53 -0.41 -1.98
N ARG A 225 -4.75 -0.87 -3.21
CA ARG A 225 -4.16 -0.26 -4.40
C ARG A 225 -5.20 0.44 -5.24
N TYR A 226 -4.79 1.58 -5.80
CA TYR A 226 -5.35 2.15 -7.00
C TYR A 226 -4.37 1.96 -8.15
N ILE A 227 -4.85 1.49 -9.29
CA ILE A 227 -4.08 1.18 -10.49
C ILE A 227 -4.64 2.01 -11.65
N LEU A 228 -3.84 2.93 -12.14
CA LEU A 228 -4.18 3.85 -13.21
C LEU A 228 -3.46 3.47 -14.50
N TYR A 229 -4.20 3.39 -15.61
CA TYR A 229 -3.58 3.35 -16.93
C TYR A 229 -3.26 4.77 -17.42
N SER A 230 -2.03 4.95 -17.92
CA SER A 230 -1.56 6.19 -18.56
C SER A 230 -1.24 5.94 -20.04
N ASN A 231 -1.78 6.80 -20.91
CA ASN A 231 -1.36 6.85 -22.32
C ASN A 231 0.08 7.38 -22.45
N ASN A 232 0.51 8.27 -21.55
CA ASN A 232 1.86 8.81 -21.53
C ASN A 232 2.75 7.88 -20.71
N SER A 233 3.64 7.15 -21.40
CA SER A 233 4.56 6.21 -20.78
C SER A 233 5.55 6.92 -19.84
N ALA A 234 5.82 6.30 -18.69
CA ALA A 234 6.89 6.66 -17.75
C ALA A 234 6.76 7.99 -16.98
N GLU A 235 5.64 8.70 -17.13
CA GLU A 235 5.35 9.89 -16.33
C GLU A 235 4.46 9.56 -15.12
N ASN A 236 4.86 10.04 -13.94
CA ASN A 236 4.00 9.98 -12.77
C ASN A 236 2.74 10.80 -13.01
N GLN A 237 1.59 10.30 -12.57
CA GLN A 237 0.34 11.03 -12.63
C GLN A 237 -0.03 11.55 -11.25
N PHE A 238 -0.57 12.76 -11.21
CA PHE A 238 -0.96 13.42 -9.97
C PHE A 238 -2.46 13.72 -10.03
N LEU A 239 -3.24 13.04 -9.20
CA LEU A 239 -4.69 13.19 -9.16
C LEU A 239 -5.08 13.93 -7.88
N THR A 240 -6.02 14.87 -7.97
CA THR A 240 -6.46 15.60 -6.77
C THR A 240 -7.29 14.70 -5.87
N TYR A 241 -7.13 14.86 -4.55
CA TYR A 241 -7.94 14.16 -3.56
C TYR A 241 -9.12 15.00 -3.03
N LYS A 242 -9.20 16.31 -3.33
CA LYS A 242 -10.27 17.23 -2.89
C LYS A 242 -10.57 17.12 -1.38
N ASP A 243 -11.84 16.98 -1.00
CA ASP A 243 -12.34 16.92 0.38
C ASP A 243 -12.29 15.50 0.99
N SER A 244 -11.56 14.57 0.36
CA SER A 244 -11.47 13.20 0.87
C SER A 244 -10.47 13.02 2.02
N LEU A 245 -9.53 13.95 2.20
CA LEU A 245 -8.62 13.97 3.36
C LEU A 245 -9.39 14.45 4.59
N ILE A 246 -9.48 13.60 5.62
CA ILE A 246 -10.28 13.86 6.83
C ILE A 246 -9.43 14.12 8.08
N GLU A 247 -8.24 13.51 8.15
CA GLU A 247 -7.34 13.65 9.30
C GLU A 247 -5.87 13.52 8.87
N VAL A 248 -5.00 14.26 9.54
CA VAL A 248 -3.55 14.10 9.47
C VAL A 248 -3.04 13.69 10.85
N ILE A 249 -2.44 12.50 10.92
CA ILE A 249 -1.82 11.98 12.13
C ILE A 249 -0.32 12.23 12.05
N LEU A 250 0.24 12.91 13.03
CA LEU A 250 1.66 13.17 13.15
C LEU A 250 2.35 12.01 13.88
N GLY A 251 3.55 11.64 13.44
CA GLY A 251 4.37 10.62 14.08
C GLY A 251 4.85 11.03 15.47
N ASN A 252 5.27 10.03 16.25
CA ASN A 252 5.76 10.20 17.61
C ASN A 252 6.93 11.20 17.69
N ASP A 253 7.89 11.06 16.79
CA ASP A 253 9.17 11.78 16.82
C ASP A 253 9.18 12.96 15.84
N ILE A 254 8.00 13.44 15.44
CA ILE A 254 7.90 14.55 14.50
C ILE A 254 8.56 15.81 15.07
N SER A 255 9.31 16.53 14.24
CA SER A 255 9.96 17.75 14.67
C SER A 255 8.94 18.86 14.95
N ILE A 256 9.24 19.75 15.91
CA ILE A 256 8.40 20.93 16.19
C ILE A 256 8.27 21.80 14.94
N ALA A 257 9.35 21.94 14.16
CA ALA A 257 9.36 22.71 12.93
C ALA A 257 8.39 22.13 11.88
N ASP A 258 8.39 20.82 11.68
CA ASP A 258 7.50 20.18 10.69
C ASP A 258 6.05 20.16 11.17
N ARG A 259 5.82 19.93 12.47
CA ARG A 259 4.49 20.10 13.09
C ARG A 259 3.94 21.49 12.80
N LYS A 260 4.76 22.53 12.96
CA LYS A 260 4.36 23.92 12.68
C LYS A 260 4.01 24.12 11.20
N LYS A 261 4.87 23.68 10.29
CA LYS A 261 4.61 23.76 8.83
C LYS A 261 3.29 23.06 8.47
N ILE A 262 3.03 21.88 9.02
CA ILE A 262 1.79 21.12 8.74
C ILE A 262 0.57 21.87 9.26
N LYS A 263 0.60 22.35 10.51
CA LYS A 263 -0.49 23.17 11.07
C LYS A 263 -0.74 24.42 10.21
N GLU A 264 0.31 25.07 9.74
CA GLU A 264 0.21 26.26 8.88
C GLU A 264 -0.45 25.94 7.53
N VAL A 265 -0.01 24.89 6.84
CA VAL A 265 -0.60 24.43 5.57
C VAL A 265 -2.07 24.04 5.73
N LEU A 266 -2.46 23.54 6.90
CA LEU A 266 -3.81 23.07 7.20
C LEU A 266 -4.70 24.12 7.90
N LYS A 267 -4.20 25.31 8.26
CA LYS A 267 -4.88 26.28 9.13
C LYS A 267 -6.29 26.67 8.69
N ASN A 268 -6.51 26.76 7.38
CA ASN A 268 -7.80 27.15 6.79
C ASN A 268 -8.60 25.95 6.26
N LYS A 269 -8.16 24.73 6.55
CA LYS A 269 -8.80 23.49 6.13
C LYS A 269 -9.51 22.87 7.34
N ASN A 270 -10.73 22.40 7.12
CA ASN A 270 -11.47 21.66 8.15
C ASN A 270 -10.98 20.20 8.21
N ILE A 271 -9.71 20.02 8.61
CA ILE A 271 -9.03 18.73 8.69
C ILE A 271 -8.54 18.54 10.11
N LYS A 272 -8.89 17.39 10.71
CA LYS A 272 -8.44 17.04 12.05
C LYS A 272 -6.93 16.80 12.05
N ILE A 273 -6.22 17.29 13.06
CA ILE A 273 -4.80 17.02 13.25
C ILE A 273 -4.65 16.27 14.56
N SER A 274 -4.12 15.05 14.50
CA SER A 274 -3.79 14.26 15.69
C SER A 274 -2.29 14.04 15.77
N GLN A 275 -1.75 13.83 16.96
CA GLN A 275 -0.38 13.39 17.16
C GLN A 275 -0.38 12.05 17.89
N LEU A 276 0.35 11.09 17.34
CA LEU A 276 0.67 9.86 18.04
C LEU A 276 1.74 10.14 19.10
N ILE A 277 1.52 9.65 20.31
CA ILE A 277 2.49 9.69 21.40
C ILE A 277 2.61 8.28 21.96
N TYR A 278 3.82 7.73 21.96
CA TYR A 278 4.17 6.44 22.53
C TYR A 278 4.99 6.64 23.79
N ASN A 279 4.39 6.31 24.94
CA ASN A 279 4.98 6.43 26.26
C ASN A 279 4.68 5.16 27.07
N ASN A 280 5.67 4.62 27.81
CA ASN A 280 5.49 3.53 28.78
C ASN A 280 4.66 2.32 28.28
N TRP A 281 5.04 1.76 27.12
CA TRP A 281 4.37 0.62 26.46
C TRP A 281 2.93 0.89 25.98
N HIS A 282 2.46 2.15 26.04
CA HIS A 282 1.17 2.56 25.55
C HIS A 282 1.30 3.63 24.44
N GLY A 283 0.41 3.57 23.47
CA GLY A 283 0.31 4.55 22.39
C GLY A 283 -1.04 5.25 22.47
N SER A 284 -1.01 6.58 22.45
CA SER A 284 -2.21 7.42 22.49
C SER A 284 -2.22 8.40 21.32
N LEU A 285 -3.42 8.65 20.77
CA LEU A 285 -3.64 9.68 19.74
C LEU A 285 -4.30 10.91 20.35
N PHE A 286 -3.57 12.02 20.33
CA PHE A 286 -4.05 13.30 20.85
C PHE A 286 -4.56 14.19 19.73
N ASP A 287 -5.79 14.70 19.85
CA ASP A 287 -6.30 15.74 18.98
C ASP A 287 -5.62 17.07 19.31
N ILE A 288 -4.86 17.59 18.36
CA ILE A 288 -4.09 18.83 18.49
C ILE A 288 -4.56 19.91 17.53
N THR A 289 -5.74 19.74 16.91
CA THR A 289 -6.29 20.63 15.88
C THR A 289 -6.32 22.09 16.35
N ASN A 290 -6.82 22.32 17.56
CA ASN A 290 -6.96 23.66 18.15
C ASN A 290 -5.91 23.98 19.22
N SER A 291 -4.97 23.07 19.50
CA SER A 291 -3.92 23.31 20.50
C SER A 291 -3.04 24.49 20.08
N GLU A 292 -2.71 25.37 21.03
CA GLU A 292 -1.76 26.46 20.78
C GLU A 292 -0.40 25.89 20.36
N GLU A 293 0.40 26.69 19.66
CA GLU A 293 1.67 26.24 19.03
C GLU A 293 2.65 25.63 20.05
N ASN A 294 2.62 26.12 21.29
CA ASN A 294 3.48 25.69 22.40
C ASN A 294 2.74 24.93 23.50
N ASP A 295 1.48 24.54 23.27
CA ASP A 295 0.70 23.86 24.30
C ASP A 295 1.20 22.41 24.46
N ASN A 296 2.12 22.27 25.42
CA ASN A 296 2.74 21.04 25.86
C ASN A 296 2.08 20.50 27.14
N SER A 297 0.92 21.05 27.53
CA SER A 297 0.23 20.74 28.80
C SER A 297 -0.45 19.36 28.86
N VAL A 298 -0.34 18.55 27.81
CA VAL A 298 -1.01 17.25 27.73
C VAL A 298 -0.19 16.18 28.45
N ILE A 299 -0.64 15.80 29.64
CA ILE A 299 -0.11 14.70 30.45
C ILE A 299 -0.95 13.45 30.15
N ASP A 300 -0.31 12.38 29.69
CA ASP A 300 -0.96 11.07 29.55
C ASP A 300 -0.65 10.19 30.76
N ILE A 301 -1.66 9.86 31.55
CA ILE A 301 -1.55 8.95 32.68
C ILE A 301 -2.15 7.60 32.26
N SER A 302 -1.57 6.96 31.23
CA SER A 302 -1.97 5.62 30.83
C SER A 302 -1.15 4.58 31.59
N THR A 303 -1.70 4.04 32.69
CA THR A 303 -1.16 2.83 33.30
C THR A 303 -1.86 1.61 32.68
N SER A 304 -1.08 0.74 32.02
CA SER A 304 -1.57 -0.47 31.34
C SER A 304 -1.83 -1.65 32.29
N PHE A 305 -1.66 -1.43 33.59
CA PHE A 305 -1.89 -2.44 34.62
C PHE A 305 -2.92 -1.90 35.60
N ARG A 306 -3.98 -2.67 35.89
CA ARG A 306 -4.72 -2.46 37.14
C ARG A 306 -3.74 -2.65 38.26
N VAL A 307 -3.33 -1.55 38.87
CA VAL A 307 -2.59 -1.63 40.12
C VAL A 307 -3.65 -1.79 41.20
N ASP A 308 -4.03 -3.04 41.49
CA ASP A 308 -4.80 -3.37 42.70
C ASP A 308 -3.84 -3.16 43.89
N VAL A 309 -3.53 -1.90 44.21
CA VAL A 309 -2.77 -1.57 45.42
C VAL A 309 -3.78 -1.48 46.55
N PRO A 310 -3.73 -2.35 47.58
CA PRO A 310 -4.55 -2.18 48.78
C PRO A 310 -4.08 -1.02 49.67
N GLN A 311 -3.37 -0.04 49.11
CA GLN A 311 -2.68 1.04 49.83
C GLN A 311 -3.21 2.39 49.35
N ARG A 312 -3.38 3.34 50.28
CA ARG A 312 -3.92 4.68 50.04
C ARG A 312 -3.09 5.51 49.04
N PHE A 313 -1.78 5.29 48.97
CA PHE A 313 -0.87 6.11 48.18
C PHE A 313 -0.26 5.32 47.01
N LEU A 314 -0.25 5.95 45.83
CA LEU A 314 0.40 5.44 44.62
C LEU A 314 1.49 6.41 44.17
N PHE A 315 2.71 5.89 44.03
CA PHE A 315 3.82 6.58 43.39
C PHE A 315 4.00 5.96 42.02
N THR A 316 3.95 6.77 40.98
CA THR A 316 4.13 6.31 39.60
C THR A 316 4.98 7.29 38.82
N SER A 317 5.38 6.89 37.62
CA SER A 317 5.99 7.81 36.68
C SER A 317 5.07 7.93 35.47
N THR A 318 4.90 9.15 34.99
CA THR A 318 4.32 9.43 33.67
C THR A 318 5.44 9.96 32.78
N ASN A 319 5.37 9.64 31.50
CA ASN A 319 6.19 10.36 30.54
C ASN A 319 5.36 11.52 30.01
N THR A 320 5.88 12.72 30.22
CA THR A 320 5.39 13.92 29.55
C THR A 320 6.24 14.17 28.31
N LYS A 321 5.87 15.19 27.52
CA LYS A 321 6.69 15.62 26.39
C LYS A 321 8.08 16.14 26.79
N ASN A 322 8.32 16.41 28.08
CA ASN A 322 9.60 16.95 28.60
C ASN A 322 10.50 15.89 29.24
N GLY A 323 10.05 14.63 29.33
CA GLY A 323 10.78 13.54 29.97
C GLY A 323 9.90 12.75 30.92
N VAL A 324 10.54 12.07 31.87
CA VAL A 324 9.85 11.30 32.92
C VAL A 324 9.50 12.26 34.05
N GLU A 325 8.22 12.37 34.39
CA GLU A 325 7.75 13.03 35.60
C GLU A 325 7.27 11.97 36.59
N PHE A 326 7.55 12.21 37.87
CA PHE A 326 7.10 11.33 38.93
C PHE A 326 5.81 11.90 39.52
N LEU A 327 4.81 11.05 39.70
CA LEU A 327 3.51 11.42 40.22
C LEU A 327 3.25 10.71 41.54
N PHE A 328 2.60 11.44 42.43
CA PHE A 328 1.98 10.93 43.63
C PHE A 328 0.46 11.03 43.48
N PHE A 329 -0.24 9.97 43.88
CA PHE A 329 -1.69 9.90 43.90
C PHE A 329 -2.19 9.41 45.26
N ASP A 330 -3.12 10.15 45.88
CA ASP A 330 -3.86 9.73 47.07
C ASP A 330 -5.25 9.21 46.66
N TRP A 331 -5.49 7.91 46.82
CA TRP A 331 -6.76 7.27 46.45
C TRP A 331 -7.95 7.69 47.33
N GLU A 332 -7.71 8.22 48.52
CA GLU A 332 -8.78 8.65 49.43
C GLU A 332 -9.29 10.06 49.08
N THR A 333 -8.38 10.97 48.72
CA THR A 333 -8.73 12.37 48.37
C THR A 333 -8.89 12.58 46.87
N GLY A 334 -8.28 11.74 46.04
CA GLY A 334 -8.20 11.91 44.59
C GLY A 334 -7.12 12.89 44.14
N ASP A 335 -6.26 13.36 45.04
CA ASP A 335 -5.22 14.34 44.73
C ASP A 335 -4.10 13.73 43.89
N VAL A 336 -3.64 14.48 42.89
CA VAL A 336 -2.49 14.14 42.05
C VAL A 336 -1.45 15.24 42.18
N SER A 337 -0.21 14.89 42.52
CA SER A 337 0.91 15.82 42.66
C SER A 337 2.10 15.38 41.81
N VAL A 338 2.73 16.32 41.10
CA VAL A 338 4.02 16.08 40.45
C VAL A 338 5.12 16.16 41.50
N LEU A 339 5.92 15.12 41.63
CA LEU A 339 7.06 15.05 42.53
C LEU A 339 8.27 15.74 41.89
N PRO A 340 8.98 16.60 42.63
CA PRO A 340 10.19 17.22 42.12
C PRO A 340 11.27 16.14 41.87
N LEU A 341 12.02 16.29 40.77
CA LEU A 341 13.28 15.59 40.57
C LEU A 341 14.28 16.23 41.55
N GLU A 342 14.68 15.52 42.61
CA GLU A 342 15.87 15.94 43.37
C GLU A 342 17.11 15.84 42.45
N GLU A 343 17.95 16.87 42.48
CA GLU A 343 19.17 17.02 41.63
C GLU A 343 20.20 15.91 41.82
#